data_AF-X1W1I5-F1
#
_entry.id   AF-X1W1I5-F1
#
_cell.length_a   1.000
_cell.length_b   1.000
_cell.length_c   1.000
_cell.angle_alpha   90.00
_cell.angle_beta   90.00
_cell.angle_gamma   90.00
#
_symmetry.space_group_name_H-M   'P 1'
#
loop_
_entity.id
_entity.type
_entity.pdbx_description
1 polymer ?
#
loop_
_entity_poly.entity_id
_entity_poly.type
_entity_poly.pdbx_seq_one_letter_code
_entity_poly.pdbx_strand_id
1 'polypeptide(L)'
;VIIREGIELVLLLVGATSLGTLDQGSIIIGSSIGIGIAIVIGILMFYGIRTINLSKFFKITNVVLVLFAAGLITYGIHEFIEAGALNPIIEEVWNIKHILPESFPDNNPLTPEWLEVIGALLKALFGYNANPSLLEIIIYPTLIAIISGVSIIIWKKSNK
;
A
#
# COMPACT_ATOMS: atom_id res chain seq x y z
N VAL A 1 26.46 5.88 0.69
CA VAL A 1 25.29 6.12 -0.18
C VAL A 1 25.55 7.39 -0.93
N ILE A 2 25.19 8.60 -0.48
CA ILE A 2 25.43 9.93 -1.13
C ILE A 2 26.57 10.03 -2.17
N ILE A 3 27.79 9.61 -1.84
CA ILE A 3 28.95 9.63 -2.77
C ILE A 3 28.75 8.71 -4.00
N ARG A 4 28.15 7.53 -3.81
CA ARG A 4 27.82 6.57 -4.88
C ARG A 4 26.82 7.16 -5.87
N GLU A 5 25.68 7.66 -5.38
CA GLU A 5 24.66 8.27 -6.25
C GLU A 5 25.19 9.52 -6.96
N GLY A 6 26.06 10.30 -6.31
CA GLY A 6 26.76 11.42 -6.96
C GLY A 6 27.69 10.98 -8.09
N ILE A 7 28.46 9.91 -7.88
CA ILE A 7 29.36 9.34 -8.90
C ILE A 7 28.56 8.76 -10.07
N GLU A 8 27.46 8.04 -9.80
CA GLU A 8 26.57 7.48 -10.83
C GLU A 8 26.02 8.59 -11.74
N LEU A 9 25.57 9.71 -11.18
CA LEU A 9 25.10 10.86 -11.97
C LEU A 9 26.20 11.40 -12.88
N VAL A 10 27.41 11.61 -12.34
CA VAL A 10 28.56 12.12 -13.11
C VAL A 10 28.93 11.15 -14.23
N LEU A 11 28.99 9.85 -13.95
CA LEU A 11 29.29 8.82 -14.95
C LEU A 11 28.22 8.73 -16.04
N LEU A 12 26.94 8.90 -15.69
CA LEU A 12 25.83 8.90 -16.65
C LEU A 12 25.92 10.13 -17.57
N LEU A 13 26.28 11.30 -17.01
CA LEU A 13 26.45 12.54 -17.78
C LEU A 13 27.67 12.48 -18.70
N VAL A 14 28.79 11.89 -18.23
CA VAL A 14 29.98 11.61 -19.06
C VAL A 14 29.70 10.55 -20.13
N GLY A 15 28.89 9.54 -19.81
CA GLY A 15 28.41 8.56 -20.78
C GLY A 15 27.58 9.21 -21.89
N ALA A 16 26.65 10.08 -21.51
CA ALA A 16 25.81 10.80 -22.46
C ALA A 16 26.61 11.73 -23.40
N THR A 17 27.68 12.37 -22.90
CA THR A 17 28.53 13.23 -23.73
C THR A 17 29.51 12.44 -24.61
N SER A 18 30.01 11.30 -24.15
CA SER A 18 30.98 10.47 -24.89
C SER A 18 30.37 9.65 -26.02
N LEU A 19 29.08 9.31 -25.94
CA LEU A 19 28.36 8.59 -27.01
C LEU A 19 28.14 9.43 -28.28
N GLY A 20 28.27 10.77 -28.21
CA GLY A 20 28.22 11.67 -29.36
C GLY A 20 26.88 11.73 -30.10
N THR A 21 25.85 11.05 -29.61
CA THR A 21 24.51 10.97 -30.22
C THR A 21 23.65 12.22 -30.00
N LEU A 22 24.04 13.06 -29.03
CA LEU A 22 23.31 14.25 -28.62
C LEU A 22 24.23 15.47 -28.69
N ASP A 23 23.66 16.61 -29.07
CA ASP A 23 24.39 17.88 -29.06
C ASP A 23 24.80 18.27 -27.64
N GLN A 24 26.03 18.77 -27.47
CA GLN A 24 26.60 19.13 -26.17
C GLN A 24 25.76 20.19 -25.46
N GLY A 25 25.20 21.15 -26.21
CA GLY A 25 24.32 22.19 -25.66
C GLY A 25 23.05 21.59 -25.06
N SER A 26 22.46 20.60 -25.73
CA SER A 26 21.25 19.91 -25.26
C SER A 26 21.49 19.14 -23.96
N ILE A 27 22.65 18.50 -23.80
CA ILE A 27 23.01 17.76 -22.58
C ILE A 27 23.19 18.72 -21.39
N ILE A 28 23.86 19.85 -21.60
CA ILE A 28 24.09 20.87 -20.55
C ILE A 28 22.76 21.48 -20.08
N ILE A 29 21.88 21.81 -21.03
CA ILE A 29 20.56 22.38 -20.71
C ILE A 29 19.71 21.35 -19.96
N GLY A 30 19.61 20.12 -20.47
CA GLY A 30 18.81 19.05 -19.86
C GLY A 30 19.27 18.68 -18.46
N SER A 31 20.59 18.55 -18.25
CA SER A 31 21.16 18.27 -16.92
C SER A 31 20.96 19.42 -15.94
N SER A 32 21.10 20.68 -16.39
CA SER A 32 20.86 21.85 -15.55
C SER A 32 19.39 21.94 -15.11
N ILE A 33 18.44 21.67 -16.02
CA ILE A 33 17.01 21.60 -15.70
C ILE A 33 16.73 20.47 -14.71
N GLY A 34 17.29 19.28 -14.94
CA GLY A 34 17.14 18.12 -14.06
C GLY A 34 17.65 18.38 -12.64
N ILE A 35 18.83 19.00 -12.50
CA ILE A 35 19.38 19.42 -11.21
C ILE A 35 18.47 20.47 -10.56
N GLY A 36 17.98 21.45 -11.32
CA GLY A 36 17.03 22.45 -10.83
C GLY A 36 15.76 21.82 -10.25
N ILE A 37 15.16 20.88 -10.98
CA ILE A 37 13.98 20.12 -10.52
C ILE A 37 14.31 19.31 -9.26
N ALA A 38 15.45 18.62 -9.23
CA ALA A 38 15.88 17.83 -8.08
C ALA A 38 16.05 18.69 -6.83
N ILE A 39 16.63 19.90 -6.97
CA ILE A 39 16.76 20.86 -5.86
C ILE A 39 15.37 21.31 -5.38
N VAL A 40 14.47 21.69 -6.29
CA VAL A 40 13.11 22.12 -5.94
C VAL A 40 12.36 21.01 -5.19
N ILE A 41 12.38 19.78 -5.70
CA ILE A 41 11.76 18.62 -5.05
C ILE A 41 12.41 18.37 -3.69
N GLY A 42 13.74 18.42 -3.59
CA GLY A 42 14.46 18.22 -2.34
C GLY A 42 14.08 19.25 -1.28
N ILE A 43 13.97 20.52 -1.67
CA ILE A 43 13.52 21.61 -0.80
C ILE A 43 12.07 21.39 -0.36
N LEU A 44 11.16 21.09 -1.30
CA LEU A 44 9.75 20.81 -1.00
C LEU A 44 9.60 19.63 -0.05
N MET A 45 10.33 18.55 -0.26
CA MET A 45 10.34 17.40 0.65
C MET A 45 10.88 17.77 2.04
N PHE A 46 11.99 18.51 2.10
CA PHE A 46 12.58 18.93 3.38
C PHE A 46 11.61 19.76 4.22
N TYR A 47 10.97 20.77 3.61
CA TYR A 47 9.97 21.58 4.29
C TYR A 47 8.68 20.80 4.56
N GLY A 48 8.25 19.93 3.64
CA GLY A 48 7.08 19.08 3.80
C GLY A 48 7.21 18.16 5.01
N ILE A 49 8.29 17.37 5.07
CA ILE A 49 8.54 16.40 6.14
C ILE A 49 8.72 17.09 7.49
N ARG A 50 9.40 18.25 7.52
CA ARG A 50 9.62 19.00 8.76
C ARG A 50 8.30 19.42 9.45
N THR A 51 7.24 19.63 8.69
CA THR A 51 5.92 20.03 9.24
C THR A 51 5.08 18.85 9.73
N ILE A 52 5.48 17.61 9.45
CA ILE A 52 4.72 16.42 9.83
C ILE A 52 4.85 16.19 11.34
N ASN A 53 3.70 16.15 12.02
CA ASN A 53 3.66 15.73 13.42
C ASN A 53 3.83 14.20 13.49
N LEU A 54 5.02 13.75 13.90
CA LEU A 54 5.33 12.32 14.03
C LEU A 54 4.31 11.57 14.88
N SER A 55 3.79 12.17 15.95
CA SER A 55 2.77 11.52 16.79
C SER A 55 1.48 11.27 16.01
N LYS A 56 1.02 12.24 15.19
CA LYS A 56 -0.15 12.04 14.32
C LYS A 56 0.14 11.00 13.23
N PHE A 57 1.32 11.05 12.62
CA PHE A 57 1.74 10.11 11.59
C PHE A 57 1.75 8.66 12.09
N PHE A 58 2.37 8.40 13.24
CA PHE A 58 2.38 7.06 13.85
C PHE A 58 1.00 6.59 14.28
N LYS A 59 0.13 7.50 14.74
CA LYS A 59 -1.27 7.14 15.07
C LYS A 59 -2.03 6.68 13.83
N ILE A 60 -1.93 7.42 12.72
CA ILE A 60 -2.62 7.07 11.47
C ILE A 60 -2.08 5.77 10.89
N THR A 61 -0.76 5.64 10.78
CA THR A 61 -0.12 4.43 10.24
C THR A 61 -0.39 3.20 11.11
N ASN A 62 -0.43 3.32 12.43
CA ASN A 62 -0.83 2.22 13.30
C ASN A 62 -2.28 1.80 13.06
N VAL A 63 -3.22 2.73 12.89
CA VAL A 63 -4.62 2.38 12.57
C VAL A 63 -4.68 1.61 11.25
N VAL A 64 -3.95 2.05 10.21
CA VAL A 64 -3.86 1.35 8.93
C VAL A 64 -3.25 -0.04 9.10
N LEU A 65 -2.19 -0.18 9.89
CA LEU A 65 -1.56 -1.48 10.18
C LEU A 65 -2.50 -2.44 10.90
N VAL A 66 -3.34 -1.95 11.81
CA VAL A 66 -4.36 -2.77 12.49
C VAL A 66 -5.39 -3.30 11.47
N LEU A 67 -5.83 -2.45 10.53
CA LEU A 67 -6.73 -2.88 9.47
C LEU A 67 -6.10 -3.93 8.56
N PHE A 68 -4.83 -3.74 8.18
CA PHE A 68 -4.10 -4.72 7.37
C PHE A 68 -3.91 -6.05 8.10
N ALA A 69 -3.55 -6.02 9.38
CA ALA A 69 -3.39 -7.23 10.18
C ALA A 69 -4.71 -8.00 10.30
N ALA A 70 -5.83 -7.30 10.58
CA ALA A 70 -7.15 -7.93 10.62
C ALA A 70 -7.53 -8.52 9.26
N GLY A 71 -7.28 -7.79 8.18
CA GLY A 71 -7.54 -8.23 6.81
C GLY A 71 -6.79 -9.48 6.41
N LEU A 72 -5.47 -9.49 6.61
CA LEU A 72 -4.61 -10.63 6.28
C LEU A 72 -4.97 -11.89 7.08
N ILE A 73 -5.36 -11.74 8.36
CA ILE A 73 -5.81 -12.88 9.17
C ILE A 73 -7.14 -13.42 8.65
N THR A 74 -8.12 -12.56 8.41
CA THR A 74 -9.42 -12.98 7.84
C THR A 74 -9.25 -13.67 6.49
N TYR A 75 -8.39 -13.12 5.62
CA TYR A 75 -8.07 -13.72 4.34
C TYR A 75 -7.37 -15.08 4.49
N GLY A 76 -6.40 -15.21 5.40
CA GLY A 76 -5.77 -16.50 5.68
C GLY A 76 -6.78 -17.55 6.17
N ILE A 77 -7.78 -17.14 6.95
CA ILE A 77 -8.86 -18.01 7.42
C ILE A 77 -9.77 -18.44 6.28
N HIS A 78 -10.07 -17.53 5.35
CA HIS A 78 -10.80 -17.84 4.13
C HIS A 78 -10.08 -18.93 3.32
N GLU A 79 -8.78 -18.80 3.10
CA GLU A 79 -7.97 -19.82 2.42
C GLU A 79 -7.95 -21.17 3.18
N PHE A 80 -7.96 -21.14 4.53
CA PHE A 80 -8.08 -22.37 5.32
C PHE A 80 -9.46 -23.03 5.22
N ILE A 81 -10.53 -22.25 5.03
CA ILE A 81 -11.88 -22.75 4.76
C ILE A 81 -11.90 -23.42 3.38
N GLU A 82 -11.34 -22.76 2.35
CA GLU A 82 -11.28 -23.31 0.99
C GLU A 82 -10.41 -24.57 0.91
N ALA A 83 -9.34 -24.64 1.69
CA ALA A 83 -8.51 -25.84 1.82
C ALA A 83 -9.17 -27.00 2.57
N GLY A 84 -10.38 -26.81 3.12
CA GLY A 84 -11.11 -27.80 3.91
C GLY A 84 -10.51 -28.06 5.31
N ALA A 85 -9.56 -27.23 5.76
CA ALA A 85 -8.98 -27.32 7.10
C ALA A 85 -9.92 -26.75 8.18
N LEU A 86 -10.81 -25.84 7.80
CA LEU A 86 -11.82 -25.23 8.66
C LEU A 86 -13.21 -25.42 8.04
N ASN A 87 -14.18 -25.83 8.85
CA ASN A 87 -15.55 -26.00 8.38
C ASN A 87 -16.32 -24.67 8.53
N PRO A 88 -16.84 -24.08 7.44
CA PRO A 88 -17.61 -22.85 7.53
C PRO A 88 -18.97 -23.13 8.17
N ILE A 89 -19.43 -22.20 9.03
CA ILE A 89 -20.79 -22.27 9.62
C ILE A 89 -21.84 -21.93 8.55
N ILE A 90 -21.55 -20.91 7.74
CA ILE A 90 -22.29 -20.52 6.54
C ILE A 90 -21.25 -20.15 5.49
N GLU A 91 -21.32 -20.80 4.32
CA GLU A 91 -20.35 -20.65 3.23
C GLU A 91 -20.41 -19.26 2.58
N GLU A 92 -21.60 -18.79 2.22
CA GLU A 92 -21.78 -17.46 1.61
C GLU A 92 -22.93 -16.71 2.30
N VAL A 93 -22.61 -15.59 2.93
CA VAL A 93 -23.64 -14.73 3.56
C VAL A 93 -24.22 -13.71 2.56
N TRP A 94 -23.38 -13.19 1.67
CA TRP A 94 -23.78 -12.33 0.56
C TRP A 94 -22.85 -12.54 -0.63
N ASN A 95 -23.25 -12.06 -1.81
CA ASN A 95 -22.41 -12.08 -3.01
C ASN A 95 -22.50 -10.74 -3.74
N ILE A 96 -21.41 -10.00 -3.75
CA ILE A 96 -21.29 -8.68 -4.41
C ILE A 96 -20.22 -8.66 -5.52
N LYS A 97 -19.77 -9.84 -6.00
CA LYS A 97 -18.78 -9.97 -7.07
C LYS A 97 -19.16 -9.21 -8.34
N HIS A 98 -20.47 -9.08 -8.61
CA HIS A 98 -20.98 -8.34 -9.76
C HIS A 98 -20.74 -6.82 -9.68
N ILE A 99 -20.57 -6.26 -8.47
CA ILE A 99 -20.38 -4.83 -8.26
C ILE A 99 -18.90 -4.51 -8.02
N LEU A 100 -18.19 -5.37 -7.28
CA LEU A 100 -16.79 -5.18 -6.96
C LEU A 100 -16.06 -6.55 -7.00
N PRO A 101 -15.54 -6.95 -8.18
CA PRO A 101 -14.78 -8.19 -8.31
C PRO A 101 -13.46 -8.09 -7.54
N GLU A 102 -13.00 -9.21 -7.00
CA GLU A 102 -11.85 -9.29 -6.10
C GLU A 102 -10.68 -10.12 -6.68
N SER A 103 -10.92 -10.80 -7.80
CA SER A 103 -9.94 -11.53 -8.60
C SER A 103 -9.50 -10.66 -9.77
N PHE A 104 -8.20 -10.66 -10.07
CA PHE A 104 -7.66 -10.11 -11.30
C PHE A 104 -6.72 -11.13 -11.95
N PRO A 105 -6.91 -11.49 -13.23
CA PRO A 105 -8.00 -11.11 -14.14
C PRO A 105 -9.27 -11.97 -13.93
N ASP A 106 -10.46 -11.35 -13.91
CA ASP A 106 -11.75 -12.03 -13.66
C ASP A 106 -12.42 -12.56 -14.96
N ASN A 107 -11.85 -12.23 -16.13
CA ASN A 107 -12.35 -12.58 -17.47
C ASN A 107 -13.81 -12.19 -17.76
N ASN A 108 -14.41 -11.35 -16.93
CA ASN A 108 -15.79 -10.94 -17.05
C ASN A 108 -15.90 -9.66 -17.89
N PRO A 109 -16.55 -9.68 -19.08
CA PRO A 109 -16.64 -8.50 -19.95
C PRO A 109 -17.44 -7.32 -19.35
N LEU A 110 -18.19 -7.56 -18.27
CA LEU A 110 -19.06 -6.58 -17.63
C LEU A 110 -18.32 -5.75 -16.56
N THR A 111 -17.13 -6.18 -16.11
CA THR A 111 -16.34 -5.48 -15.10
C THR A 111 -15.15 -4.75 -15.75
N PRO A 112 -14.94 -3.46 -15.45
CA PRO A 112 -13.73 -2.76 -15.91
C PRO A 112 -12.47 -3.31 -15.23
N GLU A 113 -11.37 -3.47 -15.97
CA GLU A 113 -10.09 -3.96 -15.42
C GLU A 113 -9.57 -3.15 -14.23
N TRP A 114 -9.75 -1.83 -14.24
CA TRP A 114 -9.33 -0.97 -13.14
C TRP A 114 -10.10 -1.26 -11.84
N LEU A 115 -11.34 -1.75 -11.94
CA LEU A 115 -12.18 -2.11 -10.80
C LEU A 115 -11.72 -3.43 -10.19
N GLU A 116 -11.33 -4.40 -11.03
CA GLU A 116 -10.74 -5.68 -10.62
C GLU A 116 -9.40 -5.47 -9.88
N VAL A 117 -8.54 -4.58 -10.39
CA VAL A 117 -7.28 -4.22 -9.71
C VAL A 117 -7.57 -3.62 -8.33
N ILE A 118 -8.55 -2.72 -8.22
CA ILE A 118 -8.94 -2.13 -6.94
C ILE A 118 -9.45 -3.20 -5.98
N GLY A 119 -10.35 -4.08 -6.42
CA GLY A 119 -10.88 -5.14 -5.57
C GLY A 119 -9.83 -6.16 -5.14
N ALA A 120 -8.91 -6.54 -6.03
CA ALA A 120 -7.77 -7.40 -5.71
C ALA A 120 -6.83 -6.74 -4.68
N LEU A 121 -6.57 -5.43 -4.81
CA LEU A 121 -5.80 -4.68 -3.81
C LEU A 121 -6.55 -4.60 -2.48
N LEU A 122 -7.87 -4.40 -2.47
CA LEU A 122 -8.67 -4.41 -1.25
C LEU A 122 -8.65 -5.79 -0.58
N LYS A 123 -8.71 -6.86 -1.36
CA LYS A 123 -8.60 -8.25 -0.86
C LYS A 123 -7.22 -8.47 -0.23
N ALA A 124 -6.15 -8.09 -0.93
CA ALA A 124 -4.78 -8.27 -0.45
C ALA A 124 -4.43 -7.39 0.76
N LEU A 125 -4.92 -6.15 0.82
CA LEU A 125 -4.56 -5.19 1.86
C LEU A 125 -5.48 -5.25 3.07
N PHE A 126 -6.79 -5.38 2.85
CA PHE A 126 -7.80 -5.28 3.90
C PHE A 126 -8.57 -6.60 4.13
N GLY A 127 -8.21 -7.69 3.44
CA GLY A 127 -8.96 -8.94 3.53
C GLY A 127 -10.39 -8.81 3.03
N TYR A 128 -10.64 -7.89 2.10
CA TYR A 128 -11.94 -7.74 1.47
C TYR A 128 -12.34 -9.07 0.80
N ASN A 129 -13.57 -9.50 1.10
CA ASN A 129 -14.18 -10.65 0.47
C ASN A 129 -15.57 -10.27 -0.04
N ALA A 130 -15.80 -10.48 -1.33
CA ALA A 130 -17.05 -10.22 -2.04
C ALA A 130 -18.12 -11.31 -1.78
N ASN A 131 -17.71 -12.50 -1.34
CA ASN A 131 -18.57 -13.58 -0.86
C ASN A 131 -18.07 -14.17 0.48
N PRO A 132 -18.11 -13.39 1.58
CA PRO A 132 -17.54 -13.82 2.85
C PRO A 132 -18.40 -14.89 3.51
N SER A 133 -17.71 -15.80 4.19
CA SER A 133 -18.33 -16.73 5.14
C SER A 133 -18.76 -16.00 6.42
N LEU A 134 -19.70 -16.59 7.17
CA LEU A 134 -20.13 -16.01 8.44
C LEU A 134 -18.99 -15.92 9.46
N LEU A 135 -18.00 -16.82 9.35
CA LEU A 135 -16.81 -16.81 10.19
C LEU A 135 -15.97 -15.55 9.93
N GLU A 136 -15.75 -15.19 8.67
CA GLU A 136 -14.96 -14.01 8.28
C GLU A 136 -15.62 -12.70 8.74
N ILE A 137 -16.94 -12.61 8.61
CA ILE A 137 -17.74 -11.44 9.06
C ILE A 137 -17.60 -11.23 10.57
N ILE A 138 -17.45 -12.30 11.35
CA ILE A 138 -17.28 -12.19 12.81
C ILE A 138 -15.82 -11.86 13.15
N ILE A 139 -14.86 -12.52 12.49
CA ILE A 139 -13.45 -12.43 12.85
C ILE A 139 -12.88 -11.06 12.54
N TYR A 140 -13.16 -10.50 11.38
CA TYR A 140 -12.63 -9.20 10.96
C TYR A 140 -12.92 -8.06 11.97
N PRO A 141 -14.19 -7.77 12.33
CA PRO A 141 -14.49 -6.73 13.33
C PRO A 141 -14.03 -7.12 14.74
N THR A 142 -14.02 -8.41 15.08
CA THR A 142 -13.54 -8.89 16.39
C THR A 142 -12.06 -8.60 16.57
N LEU A 143 -11.23 -8.88 15.56
CA LEU A 143 -9.80 -8.57 15.58
C LEU A 143 -9.55 -7.07 15.71
N ILE A 144 -10.27 -6.25 14.93
CA ILE A 144 -10.16 -4.79 15.02
C ILE A 144 -10.53 -4.31 16.43
N ALA A 145 -11.63 -4.82 17.01
CA ALA A 145 -12.07 -4.46 18.35
C ALA A 145 -11.07 -4.86 19.43
N ILE A 146 -10.51 -6.07 19.35
CA ILE A 146 -9.49 -6.57 20.29
C ILE A 146 -8.23 -5.72 20.21
N ILE A 147 -7.66 -5.54 19.02
CA ILE A 147 -6.40 -4.82 18.85
C ILE A 147 -6.56 -3.34 19.24
N SER A 148 -7.67 -2.71 18.85
CA SER A 148 -7.99 -1.33 19.24
C SER A 148 -8.21 -1.21 20.74
N GLY A 149 -8.92 -2.17 21.36
CA GLY A 149 -9.15 -2.20 22.81
C GLY A 149 -7.85 -2.32 23.60
N VAL A 150 -6.97 -3.24 23.21
CA VAL A 150 -5.63 -3.40 23.81
C VAL A 150 -4.80 -2.12 23.66
N SER A 151 -4.81 -1.51 22.48
CA SER A 151 -4.11 -0.26 22.21
C SER A 151 -4.57 0.88 23.14
N ILE A 152 -5.88 1.03 23.34
CA ILE A 152 -6.45 2.03 24.26
C ILE A 152 -6.07 1.76 25.72
N ILE A 153 -6.07 0.50 26.16
CA ILE A 153 -5.70 0.11 27.52
C ILE A 153 -4.24 0.46 27.80
N ILE A 154 -3.33 0.13 26.88
CA ILE A 154 -1.90 0.44 26.98
C ILE A 154 -1.69 1.96 27.03
N TRP A 155 -2.38 2.70 26.16
CA TRP A 155 -2.30 4.16 26.13
C TRP A 155 -2.74 4.77 27.47
N LYS A 156 -3.86 4.32 28.04
CA LYS A 156 -4.34 4.78 29.36
C LYS A 156 -3.36 4.46 30.50
N LYS A 157 -2.65 3.33 30.43
CA LYS A 157 -1.67 2.93 31.46
C LYS A 157 -0.37 3.73 31.36
N SER A 158 0.06 4.09 30.15
CA SER A 158 1.26 4.91 29.92
C SER A 158 1.08 6.39 30.26
N ASN A 159 -0.17 6.88 30.33
CA ASN A 159 -0.50 8.27 30.63
C ASN A 159 -0.80 8.53 32.13
N LYS A 160 -0.64 7.50 32.98
CA LYS A 160 -0.69 7.59 34.45
C LYS A 160 0.72 7.47 35.01
#